data_AF-A0A8G2CAN1-F1
#
_entry.id   AF-A0A8G2CAN1-F1
#
_cell.length_a   1.000
_cell.length_b   1.000
_cell.length_c   1.000
_cell.angle_alpha   90.00
_cell.angle_beta   90.00
_cell.angle_gamma   90.00
#
_symmetry.space_group_name_H-M   'P 1'
#
loop_
_entity.id
_entity.type
_entity.pdbx_description
1 polymer ?
#
loop_
_entity_poly.entity_id
_entity_poly.type
_entity_poly.pdbx_seq_one_letter_code
_entity_poly.pdbx_strand_id
1 'polypeptide(L)'
;MVLTSVLSLLALGFFCAVVLSAASRVFYVEEDPRVEAVCEALPGANCGGCGYAGCEAYAIAVITDPDVSAGLCCAGGADVAIAVAELSGKSAGSDDPEISFRRCVKDEGKVQKKFEYQGVQSCTAAGLLQDGSDACKYSCLGYGDCVKACPFDAMYLENDLVVIDPDKCVACGACINVCPNKVLEMIPRRARVQVFCSTQDKMKAVMDVCEAGCINCMKCVKKCPANVISHVNGQIRIDQAACLAYGPDCEEACVDACPRDILRLMCPVGITAKAQETAAAKQAAEAAKAAEAENHRQTPNRSEDYDYFSSTVPAGLRCARSWCRCNRRASSSLCRPCG
;
A
#
# COMPACT_ATOMS: atom_id res chain seq x y z
N MET A 1 -15.94 -66.29 24.37
CA MET A 1 -16.52 -65.24 23.51
C MET A 1 -15.81 -63.90 23.66
N VAL A 2 -15.51 -63.43 24.89
CA VAL A 2 -14.78 -62.16 25.07
C VAL A 2 -13.36 -62.22 24.47
N LEU A 3 -12.62 -63.30 24.69
CA LEU A 3 -11.23 -63.44 24.20
C LEU A 3 -11.13 -63.43 22.65
N THR A 4 -12.08 -64.07 21.97
CA THR A 4 -12.14 -64.11 20.50
C THR A 4 -12.43 -62.73 19.92
N SER A 5 -13.31 -61.95 20.57
CA SER A 5 -13.62 -60.58 20.16
C SER A 5 -12.42 -59.63 20.36
N VAL A 6 -11.70 -59.79 21.48
CA VAL A 6 -10.49 -58.99 21.75
C VAL A 6 -9.39 -59.29 20.73
N LEU A 7 -9.16 -60.57 20.41
CA LEU A 7 -8.16 -60.97 19.43
C LEU A 7 -8.51 -60.50 18.00
N SER A 8 -9.78 -60.56 17.60
CA SER A 8 -10.19 -60.08 16.27
C SER A 8 -10.02 -58.57 16.11
N LEU A 9 -10.29 -57.79 17.16
CA LEU A 9 -10.11 -56.33 17.12
C LEU A 9 -8.63 -55.94 17.10
N LEU A 10 -7.79 -56.63 17.88
CA LEU A 10 -6.34 -56.40 17.86
C LEU A 10 -5.71 -56.78 16.52
N ALA A 11 -6.14 -57.89 15.91
CA ALA A 11 -5.66 -58.32 14.60
C ALA A 11 -6.02 -57.32 13.50
N LEU A 12 -7.27 -56.83 13.49
CA LEU A 12 -7.71 -55.79 12.55
C LEU A 12 -6.95 -54.48 12.77
N GLY A 13 -6.77 -54.06 14.02
CA GLY A 13 -6.02 -52.85 14.37
C GLY A 13 -4.56 -52.93 13.91
N PHE A 14 -3.89 -54.06 14.16
CA PHE A 14 -2.52 -54.30 13.71
C PHE A 14 -2.42 -54.30 12.18
N PHE A 15 -3.37 -54.94 11.49
CA PHE A 15 -3.42 -54.96 10.04
C PHE A 15 -3.57 -53.54 9.46
N CYS A 16 -4.53 -52.75 9.96
CA CYS A 16 -4.70 -51.37 9.53
C CYS A 16 -3.47 -50.50 9.82
N ALA A 17 -2.82 -50.69 10.97
CA ALA A 17 -1.60 -49.95 11.33
C ALA A 17 -0.43 -50.27 10.39
N VAL A 18 -0.23 -51.54 10.02
CA VAL A 18 0.79 -51.96 9.06
C VAL A 18 0.51 -51.36 7.68
N VAL A 19 -0.74 -51.40 7.23
CA VAL A 19 -1.14 -50.83 5.93
C VAL A 19 -0.92 -49.31 5.91
N LEU A 20 -1.31 -48.59 6.97
CA LEU A 20 -1.09 -47.13 7.07
C LEU A 20 0.39 -46.77 7.15
N SER A 21 1.19 -47.54 7.90
CA SER A 21 2.64 -47.31 7.97
C SER A 21 3.36 -47.60 6.66
N ALA A 22 2.87 -48.57 5.87
CA ALA A 22 3.40 -48.82 4.54
C ALA A 22 3.01 -47.69 3.59
N ALA A 23 1.75 -47.27 3.62
CA ALA A 23 1.27 -46.14 2.81
C ALA A 23 2.02 -44.84 3.13
N SER A 24 2.25 -44.51 4.41
CA SER A 24 2.94 -43.28 4.81
C SER A 24 4.38 -43.20 4.32
N ARG A 25 5.06 -44.34 4.13
CA ARG A 25 6.42 -44.37 3.56
C ARG A 25 6.43 -44.34 2.04
N VAL A 26 5.46 -45.00 1.41
CA VAL A 26 5.36 -45.02 -0.06
C VAL A 26 4.96 -43.64 -0.61
N PHE A 27 4.14 -42.89 0.13
CA PHE A 27 3.68 -41.56 -0.25
C PHE A 27 4.43 -40.42 0.45
N TYR A 28 5.59 -40.70 1.06
CA TYR A 28 6.41 -39.64 1.64
C TYR A 28 7.02 -38.79 0.52
N VAL A 29 6.69 -37.51 0.51
CA VAL A 29 7.24 -36.51 -0.41
C VAL A 29 8.33 -35.76 0.34
N GLU A 30 9.55 -35.74 -0.20
CA GLU A 30 10.66 -35.00 0.40
C GLU A 30 10.43 -33.50 0.16
N GLU A 31 10.15 -32.75 1.21
CA GLU A 31 10.03 -31.29 1.17
C GLU A 31 11.42 -30.65 1.31
N ASP A 32 11.73 -29.67 0.45
CA ASP A 32 13.00 -28.95 0.53
C ASP A 32 12.99 -28.07 1.81
N PRO A 33 13.99 -28.18 2.70
CA PRO A 33 14.05 -27.40 3.94
C PRO A 33 14.04 -25.87 3.72
N ARG A 34 14.36 -25.41 2.51
CA ARG A 34 14.25 -23.99 2.15
C ARG A 34 12.80 -23.53 2.05
N VAL A 35 11.88 -24.40 1.65
CA VAL A 35 10.45 -24.06 1.51
C VAL A 35 9.87 -23.73 2.87
N GLU A 36 10.18 -24.54 3.88
CA GLU A 36 9.74 -24.30 5.26
C GLU A 36 10.29 -22.96 5.79
N ALA A 37 11.59 -22.67 5.56
CA ALA A 37 12.20 -21.40 5.95
C ALA A 37 11.54 -20.18 5.28
N VAL A 38 11.19 -20.28 3.99
CA VAL A 38 10.47 -19.21 3.28
C VAL A 38 9.04 -19.07 3.79
N CYS A 39 8.35 -20.18 4.08
CA CYS A 39 7.02 -20.18 4.69
C CYS A 39 7.00 -19.47 6.06
N GLU A 40 8.01 -19.70 6.90
CA GLU A 40 8.14 -19.03 8.20
C GLU A 40 8.42 -17.53 8.07
N ALA A 41 9.17 -17.12 7.03
CA ALA A 41 9.41 -15.72 6.75
C ALA A 41 8.16 -14.99 6.21
N LEU A 42 7.20 -15.72 5.63
CA LEU A 42 5.96 -15.15 5.09
C LEU A 42 4.94 -14.88 6.22
N PRO A 43 4.06 -13.88 6.07
CA PRO A 43 3.04 -13.56 7.08
C PRO A 43 1.97 -14.65 7.32
N GLY A 44 1.98 -15.77 6.59
CA GLY A 44 1.00 -16.86 6.72
C GLY A 44 -0.44 -16.51 6.35
N ALA A 45 -0.68 -15.34 5.75
CA ALA A 45 -2.03 -14.81 5.54
C ALA A 45 -2.85 -15.53 4.46
N ASN A 46 -2.21 -16.33 3.59
CA ASN A 46 -2.87 -17.10 2.52
C ASN A 46 -3.90 -16.30 1.68
N CYS A 47 -3.65 -15.00 1.48
CA CYS A 47 -4.61 -14.07 0.89
C CYS A 47 -4.67 -14.10 -0.65
N GLY A 48 -3.76 -14.81 -1.31
CA GLY A 48 -3.70 -14.91 -2.77
C GLY A 48 -3.29 -13.64 -3.51
N GLY A 49 -2.87 -12.58 -2.81
CA GLY A 49 -2.47 -11.32 -3.43
C GLY A 49 -1.27 -11.42 -4.39
N CYS A 50 -0.42 -12.43 -4.22
CA CYS A 50 0.72 -12.72 -5.10
C CYS A 50 0.36 -13.60 -6.32
N GLY A 51 -0.90 -14.02 -6.47
CA GLY A 51 -1.35 -14.89 -7.57
C GLY A 51 -1.25 -16.40 -7.30
N TYR A 52 -0.77 -16.80 -6.12
CA TYR A 52 -0.68 -18.20 -5.69
C TYR A 52 -1.78 -18.57 -4.69
N ALA A 53 -2.13 -19.86 -4.63
CA ALA A 53 -3.22 -20.36 -3.78
C ALA A 53 -2.96 -20.20 -2.27
N GLY A 54 -1.71 -19.99 -1.85
CA GLY A 54 -1.30 -19.80 -0.46
C GLY A 54 0.17 -19.43 -0.33
N CYS A 55 0.59 -19.12 0.91
CA CYS A 55 1.98 -18.79 1.25
C CYS A 55 2.92 -19.96 0.94
N GLU A 56 2.49 -21.19 1.21
CA GLU A 56 3.26 -22.40 0.91
C GLU A 56 3.43 -22.64 -0.59
N ALA A 57 2.36 -22.47 -1.37
CA ALA A 57 2.42 -22.54 -2.83
C ALA A 57 3.36 -21.48 -3.42
N TYR A 58 3.38 -20.28 -2.83
CA TYR A 58 4.34 -19.24 -3.20
C TYR A 58 5.77 -19.61 -2.81
N ALA A 59 6.01 -20.13 -1.61
CA ALA A 59 7.33 -20.55 -1.15
C ALA A 59 7.94 -21.64 -2.05
N ILE A 60 7.15 -22.65 -2.40
CA ILE A 60 7.55 -23.71 -3.34
C ILE A 60 7.90 -23.11 -4.70
N ALA A 61 7.06 -22.21 -5.22
CA ALA A 61 7.28 -21.58 -6.53
C ALA A 61 8.54 -20.70 -6.56
N VAL A 62 8.81 -19.96 -5.48
CA VAL A 62 10.00 -19.10 -5.37
C VAL A 62 11.29 -19.93 -5.37
N ILE A 63 11.29 -21.14 -4.81
CA ILE A 63 12.48 -21.98 -4.76
C ILE A 63 12.63 -22.83 -6.02
N THR A 64 11.52 -23.32 -6.56
CA THR A 64 11.52 -24.27 -7.69
C THR A 64 11.68 -23.57 -9.04
N ASP A 65 10.97 -22.47 -9.27
CA ASP A 65 10.98 -21.77 -10.56
C ASP A 65 11.91 -20.56 -10.53
N PRO A 66 12.92 -20.46 -11.42
CA PRO A 66 13.85 -19.34 -11.44
C PRO A 66 13.20 -18.00 -11.85
N ASP A 67 12.11 -18.04 -12.62
CA ASP A 67 11.42 -16.84 -13.13
C ASP A 67 10.51 -16.14 -12.12
N VAL A 68 10.22 -16.79 -10.97
CA VAL A 68 9.35 -16.21 -9.93
C VAL A 68 10.15 -15.27 -9.03
N SER A 69 9.72 -14.01 -8.94
CA SER A 69 10.35 -13.00 -8.07
C SER A 69 10.08 -13.26 -6.58
N ALA A 70 11.10 -13.02 -5.75
CA ALA A 70 11.04 -13.12 -4.29
C ALA A 70 10.24 -11.98 -3.61
N GLY A 71 9.85 -10.95 -4.38
CA GLY A 71 9.17 -9.74 -3.87
C GLY A 71 7.65 -9.70 -4.05
N LEU A 72 7.00 -10.80 -4.42
CA LEU A 72 5.56 -10.79 -4.76
C LEU A 72 4.64 -10.72 -3.52
N CYS A 73 5.15 -10.89 -2.30
CA CYS A 73 4.36 -10.83 -1.09
C CYS A 73 3.98 -9.38 -0.71
N CYS A 74 2.83 -8.91 -1.20
CA CYS A 74 2.32 -7.58 -0.87
C CYS A 74 2.01 -7.38 0.62
N ALA A 75 1.63 -8.44 1.34
CA ALA A 75 1.30 -8.36 2.77
C ALA A 75 2.55 -8.22 3.67
N GLY A 76 3.67 -8.82 3.26
CA GLY A 76 4.94 -8.76 3.98
C GLY A 76 5.77 -7.52 3.68
N GLY A 77 5.50 -6.86 2.55
CA GLY A 77 6.22 -5.66 2.14
C GLY A 77 7.69 -5.92 1.85
N ALA A 78 8.50 -4.85 1.90
CA ALA A 78 9.90 -4.88 1.51
C ALA A 78 10.76 -5.78 2.42
N ASP A 79 10.46 -5.83 3.73
CA ASP A 79 11.27 -6.58 4.70
C ASP A 79 11.17 -8.10 4.44
N VAL A 80 9.97 -8.60 4.18
CA VAL A 80 9.74 -10.00 3.82
C VAL A 80 10.33 -10.31 2.45
N ALA A 81 10.23 -9.38 1.48
CA ALA A 81 10.85 -9.57 0.16
C ALA A 81 12.38 -9.75 0.25
N ILE A 82 13.05 -9.01 1.13
CA ILE A 82 14.49 -9.14 1.38
C ILE A 82 14.80 -10.51 2.02
N ALA A 83 14.06 -10.89 3.06
CA ALA A 83 14.25 -12.18 3.73
C ALA A 83 14.05 -13.38 2.78
N VAL A 84 13.00 -13.33 1.96
CA VAL A 84 12.70 -14.38 0.97
C VAL A 84 13.75 -14.42 -0.14
N ALA A 85 14.28 -13.27 -0.55
CA ALA A 85 15.37 -13.18 -1.52
C ALA A 85 16.66 -13.84 -1.00
N GLU A 86 17.04 -13.55 0.24
CA GLU A 86 18.20 -14.18 0.90
C GLU A 86 18.04 -15.70 0.98
N LEU A 87 16.87 -16.19 1.37
CA LEU A 87 16.58 -17.62 1.52
C LEU A 87 16.52 -18.37 0.18
N SER A 88 16.00 -17.73 -0.86
CA SER A 88 15.90 -18.31 -2.20
C SER A 88 17.18 -18.17 -3.03
N GLY A 89 18.17 -17.42 -2.54
CA GLY A 89 19.40 -17.11 -3.28
C GLY A 89 19.18 -16.24 -4.51
N LYS A 90 17.99 -15.63 -4.64
CA LYS A 90 17.64 -14.71 -5.71
C LYS A 90 17.93 -13.28 -5.26
N SER A 91 18.33 -12.42 -6.18
CA SER A 91 18.33 -10.99 -5.87
C SER A 91 16.90 -10.57 -5.58
N ALA A 92 16.67 -9.86 -4.46
CA ALA A 92 15.43 -9.13 -4.26
C ALA A 92 15.28 -8.26 -5.51
N GLY A 93 14.31 -8.58 -6.35
CA GLY A 93 14.07 -7.80 -7.56
C GLY A 93 14.00 -6.36 -7.11
N SER A 94 14.86 -5.50 -7.67
CA SER A 94 14.76 -4.06 -7.48
C SER A 94 13.56 -3.52 -8.26
N ASP A 95 12.43 -4.22 -8.17
CA ASP A 95 11.18 -3.87 -8.77
C ASP A 95 10.69 -2.67 -7.97
N ASP A 96 10.63 -1.52 -8.65
CA ASP A 96 10.19 -0.29 -8.01
C ASP A 96 8.81 -0.56 -7.40
N PRO A 97 8.59 -0.26 -6.10
CA PRO A 97 7.33 -0.59 -5.45
C PRO A 97 6.20 0.07 -6.23
N GLU A 98 5.20 -0.72 -6.61
CA GLU A 98 4.03 -0.17 -7.27
C GLU A 98 3.11 0.51 -6.26
N ILE A 99 2.35 1.49 -6.73
CA ILE A 99 1.32 2.18 -5.96
C ILE A 99 0.04 2.21 -6.78
N SER A 100 -1.10 2.19 -6.09
CA SER A 100 -2.36 2.46 -6.74
C SER A 100 -2.44 3.95 -7.10
N PHE A 101 -2.92 4.24 -8.30
CA PHE A 101 -3.09 5.59 -8.82
C PHE A 101 -4.49 5.79 -9.38
N ARG A 102 -5.08 6.95 -9.06
CA ARG A 102 -6.41 7.36 -9.52
C ARG A 102 -6.34 8.19 -10.79
N ARG A 103 -6.87 7.66 -11.90
CA ARG A 103 -6.99 8.34 -13.20
C ARG A 103 -8.24 9.22 -13.32
N CYS A 104 -8.47 10.11 -12.35
CA CYS A 104 -9.59 11.05 -12.41
C CYS A 104 -9.35 12.27 -11.50
N VAL A 105 -9.46 13.48 -12.05
CA VAL A 105 -9.43 14.76 -11.32
C VAL A 105 -10.77 15.48 -11.53
N LYS A 106 -11.83 14.92 -10.95
CA LYS A 106 -13.19 15.47 -11.12
C LYS A 106 -13.37 16.82 -10.43
N ASP A 107 -12.57 17.08 -9.39
CA ASP A 107 -12.48 18.33 -8.64
C ASP A 107 -12.07 19.49 -9.56
N GLU A 108 -11.01 19.31 -10.34
CA GLU A 108 -10.55 20.31 -11.30
C GLU A 108 -11.39 20.33 -12.57
N GLY A 109 -11.90 19.17 -12.97
CA GLY A 109 -12.72 19.02 -14.18
C GLY A 109 -14.17 19.48 -14.04
N LYS A 110 -14.63 19.83 -12.82
CA LYS A 110 -16.01 20.25 -12.50
C LYS A 110 -17.07 19.41 -13.22
N VAL A 111 -16.95 18.09 -13.09
CA VAL A 111 -17.84 17.15 -13.77
C VAL A 111 -19.28 17.37 -13.30
N GLN A 112 -20.18 17.60 -14.25
CA GLN A 112 -21.60 17.79 -13.95
C GLN A 112 -22.21 16.50 -13.38
N LYS A 113 -23.17 16.61 -12.46
CA LYS A 113 -23.94 15.45 -11.98
C LYS A 113 -25.16 15.23 -12.87
N LYS A 114 -25.45 13.98 -13.27
CA LYS A 114 -26.67 13.64 -14.04
C LYS A 114 -27.91 13.65 -13.15
N PHE A 115 -27.76 13.12 -11.94
CA PHE A 115 -28.80 13.02 -10.94
C PHE A 115 -28.16 12.93 -9.55
N GLU A 116 -28.94 13.23 -8.52
CA GLU A 116 -28.53 13.04 -7.13
C GLU A 116 -28.85 11.59 -6.72
N TYR A 117 -27.82 10.83 -6.36
CA TYR A 117 -27.99 9.45 -5.93
C TYR A 117 -28.36 9.39 -4.45
N GLN A 118 -29.56 8.88 -4.17
CA GLN A 118 -30.05 8.64 -2.82
C GLN A 118 -30.23 7.13 -2.61
N GLY A 119 -29.13 6.43 -2.30
CA GLY A 119 -29.14 4.99 -2.10
C GLY A 119 -28.03 4.52 -1.15
N VAL A 120 -27.70 3.24 -1.24
CA VAL A 120 -26.61 2.63 -0.46
C VAL A 120 -25.31 3.31 -0.84
N GLN A 121 -24.56 3.82 0.14
CA GLN A 121 -23.29 4.53 -0.06
C GLN A 121 -22.18 3.55 -0.48
N SER A 122 -22.28 3.06 -1.72
CA SER A 122 -21.27 2.24 -2.39
C SER A 122 -21.15 2.59 -3.87
N CYS A 123 -19.92 2.60 -4.37
CA CYS A 123 -19.64 2.84 -5.79
C CYS A 123 -20.29 1.77 -6.66
N THR A 124 -20.29 0.52 -6.19
CA THR A 124 -20.87 -0.63 -6.89
C THR A 124 -22.38 -0.46 -7.04
N ALA A 125 -23.09 -0.05 -5.99
CA ALA A 125 -24.53 0.18 -6.08
C ALA A 125 -24.85 1.42 -6.93
N ALA A 126 -24.09 2.50 -6.78
CA ALA A 126 -24.27 3.69 -7.60
C ALA A 126 -23.97 3.44 -9.08
N GLY A 127 -22.95 2.62 -9.39
CA GLY A 127 -22.55 2.27 -10.76
C GLY A 127 -23.61 1.47 -11.53
N LEU A 128 -24.50 0.75 -10.83
CA LEU A 128 -25.64 0.05 -11.46
C LEU A 128 -26.66 1.02 -12.07
N LEU A 129 -26.71 2.26 -11.57
CA LEU A 129 -27.58 3.31 -12.10
C LEU A 129 -26.82 4.15 -13.12
N GLN A 130 -26.91 3.76 -14.40
CA GLN A 130 -26.39 4.55 -15.54
C GLN A 130 -24.88 4.87 -15.42
N ASP A 131 -24.07 3.89 -14.96
CA ASP A 131 -22.62 4.00 -14.74
C ASP A 131 -22.22 5.04 -13.65
N GLY A 132 -23.19 5.45 -12.81
CA GLY A 132 -22.99 6.34 -11.67
C GLY A 132 -23.74 7.68 -11.74
N SER A 133 -23.61 8.46 -10.66
CA SER A 133 -24.27 9.77 -10.49
C SER A 133 -23.70 10.88 -11.39
N ASP A 134 -22.46 10.73 -11.84
CA ASP A 134 -21.72 11.75 -12.56
C ASP A 134 -21.99 11.66 -14.08
N ALA A 135 -21.91 12.80 -14.78
CA ALA A 135 -22.10 12.89 -16.24
C ALA A 135 -21.08 12.04 -17.00
N CYS A 136 -19.85 11.99 -16.49
CA CYS A 136 -18.79 11.17 -17.07
C CYS A 136 -18.89 9.71 -16.59
N LYS A 137 -19.02 8.79 -17.54
CA LYS A 137 -19.03 7.32 -17.31
C LYS A 137 -17.74 6.80 -16.66
N TYR A 138 -16.61 7.47 -16.89
CA TYR A 138 -15.28 7.04 -16.42
C TYR A 138 -14.78 7.85 -15.22
N SER A 139 -15.71 8.42 -14.44
CA SER A 139 -15.39 9.24 -13.28
C SER A 139 -15.31 8.42 -11.99
N CYS A 140 -14.56 8.96 -11.02
CA CYS A 140 -14.56 8.44 -9.67
C CYS A 140 -15.84 8.89 -8.94
N LEU A 141 -16.71 7.93 -8.59
CA LEU A 141 -18.01 8.22 -7.98
C LEU A 141 -17.91 8.79 -6.56
N GLY A 142 -16.86 8.43 -5.81
CA GLY A 142 -16.60 9.02 -4.49
C GLY A 142 -17.24 8.35 -3.29
N TYR A 143 -17.93 7.21 -3.45
CA TYR A 143 -18.61 6.53 -2.33
C TYR A 143 -17.71 5.63 -1.47
N GLY A 144 -16.41 5.51 -1.79
CA GLY A 144 -15.41 4.92 -0.90
C GLY A 144 -15.33 3.38 -0.84
N ASP A 145 -15.85 2.64 -1.82
CA ASP A 145 -15.72 1.17 -1.82
C ASP A 145 -14.26 0.71 -1.79
N CYS A 146 -13.37 1.43 -2.50
CA CYS A 146 -11.93 1.17 -2.48
C CYS A 146 -11.28 1.46 -1.12
N VAL A 147 -11.79 2.44 -0.37
CA VAL A 147 -11.34 2.72 1.01
C VAL A 147 -11.69 1.54 1.91
N LYS A 148 -12.94 1.05 1.83
CA LYS A 148 -13.42 -0.11 2.60
C LYS A 148 -12.69 -1.41 2.23
N ALA A 149 -12.27 -1.54 0.98
CA ALA A 149 -11.55 -2.71 0.48
C ALA A 149 -10.06 -2.73 0.84
N CYS A 150 -9.50 -1.61 1.33
CA CYS A 150 -8.09 -1.52 1.65
C CYS A 150 -7.80 -2.11 3.06
N PRO A 151 -7.01 -3.18 3.18
CA PRO A 151 -6.67 -3.73 4.51
C PRO A 151 -5.56 -2.94 5.22
N PHE A 152 -4.92 -1.99 4.53
CA PHE A 152 -3.78 -1.21 5.03
C PHE A 152 -4.11 0.26 5.30
N ASP A 153 -5.40 0.64 5.23
CA ASP A 153 -5.86 2.03 5.43
C ASP A 153 -5.06 3.08 4.64
N ALA A 154 -4.68 2.73 3.41
CA ALA A 154 -3.86 3.57 2.52
C ALA A 154 -4.67 4.61 1.73
N MET A 155 -5.99 4.65 1.90
CA MET A 155 -6.89 5.50 1.11
C MET A 155 -7.86 6.25 2.01
N TYR A 156 -8.18 7.48 1.64
CA TYR A 156 -9.19 8.30 2.29
C TYR A 156 -10.02 9.08 1.27
N LEU A 157 -11.18 9.58 1.69
CA LEU A 157 -12.04 10.41 0.85
C LEU A 157 -11.85 11.88 1.20
N GLU A 158 -11.62 12.70 0.17
CA GLU A 158 -11.57 14.16 0.25
C GLU A 158 -12.29 14.72 -0.98
N ASN A 159 -13.27 15.62 -0.79
CA ASN A 159 -14.08 16.22 -1.89
C ASN A 159 -14.72 15.19 -2.84
N ASP A 160 -15.32 14.13 -2.29
CA ASP A 160 -15.87 12.99 -3.06
C ASP A 160 -14.82 12.30 -3.98
N LEU A 161 -13.53 12.49 -3.73
CA LEU A 161 -12.43 11.84 -4.44
C LEU A 161 -11.59 11.00 -3.49
N VAL A 162 -11.11 9.88 -4.02
CA VAL A 162 -10.26 8.96 -3.27
C VAL A 162 -8.82 9.43 -3.38
N VAL A 163 -8.21 9.81 -2.26
CA VAL A 163 -6.79 10.14 -2.20
C VAL A 163 -6.04 8.93 -1.64
N ILE A 164 -4.89 8.63 -2.25
CA ILE A 164 -4.08 7.45 -1.95
C ILE A 164 -2.79 7.93 -1.29
N ASP A 165 -2.46 7.34 -0.15
CA ASP A 165 -1.20 7.55 0.55
C ASP A 165 -0.14 6.58 -0.03
N PRO A 166 0.89 7.09 -0.73
CA PRO A 166 1.90 6.24 -1.36
C PRO A 166 2.82 5.53 -0.35
N ASP A 167 2.86 5.97 0.90
CA ASP A 167 3.70 5.33 1.93
C ASP A 167 3.06 4.08 2.54
N LYS A 168 1.73 4.01 2.53
CA LYS A 168 0.97 2.87 3.07
C LYS A 168 0.51 1.88 2.00
N CYS A 169 0.56 2.27 0.73
CA CYS A 169 0.12 1.42 -0.36
C CYS A 169 1.15 0.32 -0.63
N VAL A 170 0.73 -0.94 -0.49
CA VAL A 170 1.58 -2.13 -0.74
C VAL A 170 1.27 -2.86 -2.04
N ALA A 171 0.61 -2.18 -3.00
CA ALA A 171 0.30 -2.76 -4.30
C ALA A 171 -0.54 -4.06 -4.31
N CYS A 172 -1.39 -4.31 -3.30
CA CYS A 172 -2.21 -5.54 -3.26
C CYS A 172 -3.30 -5.66 -4.35
N GLY A 173 -3.60 -4.60 -5.11
CA GLY A 173 -4.60 -4.61 -6.19
C GLY A 173 -6.08 -4.69 -5.78
N ALA A 174 -6.39 -4.86 -4.49
CA ALA A 174 -7.77 -5.02 -3.99
C ALA A 174 -8.71 -3.89 -4.43
N CYS A 175 -8.22 -2.65 -4.43
CA CYS A 175 -9.00 -1.47 -4.82
C CYS A 175 -9.37 -1.43 -6.31
N ILE A 176 -8.53 -2.00 -7.19
CA ILE A 176 -8.77 -2.04 -8.63
C ILE A 176 -9.90 -3.00 -8.94
N ASN A 177 -9.94 -4.15 -8.27
CA ASN A 177 -10.95 -5.18 -8.45
C ASN A 177 -12.34 -4.73 -8.01
N VAL A 178 -12.42 -3.90 -6.97
CA VAL A 178 -13.69 -3.39 -6.43
C VAL A 178 -14.21 -2.18 -7.22
N CYS A 179 -13.39 -1.52 -8.02
CA CYS A 179 -13.80 -0.30 -8.73
C CYS A 179 -14.71 -0.61 -9.95
N PRO A 180 -16.00 -0.21 -9.95
CA PRO A 180 -16.89 -0.50 -11.07
C PRO A 180 -16.49 0.25 -12.35
N ASN A 181 -16.03 1.49 -12.21
CA ASN A 181 -15.63 2.35 -13.33
C ASN A 181 -14.16 2.19 -13.75
N LYS A 182 -13.41 1.29 -13.09
CA LYS A 182 -11.99 0.97 -13.38
C LYS A 182 -11.08 2.21 -13.49
N VAL A 183 -11.26 3.18 -12.59
CA VAL A 183 -10.48 4.43 -12.60
C VAL A 183 -9.13 4.32 -11.87
N LEU A 184 -8.90 3.20 -11.18
CA LEU A 184 -7.67 2.93 -10.44
C LEU A 184 -6.75 2.02 -11.27
N GLU A 185 -5.46 2.31 -11.29
CA GLU A 185 -4.42 1.56 -11.99
C GLU A 185 -3.18 1.42 -11.09
N MET A 186 -2.41 0.35 -11.25
CA MET A 186 -1.09 0.23 -10.61
C MET A 186 -0.05 0.95 -11.45
N ILE A 187 0.78 1.76 -10.79
CA ILE A 187 1.92 2.42 -11.42
C ILE A 187 3.16 2.24 -10.52
N PRO A 188 4.38 2.22 -11.08
CA PRO A 188 5.57 2.25 -10.25
C PRO A 188 5.65 3.57 -9.47
N ARG A 189 6.06 3.52 -8.20
CA ARG A 189 6.17 4.69 -7.32
C ARG A 189 7.07 5.80 -7.89
N ARG A 190 8.05 5.42 -8.72
CA ARG A 190 8.98 6.35 -9.37
C ARG A 190 8.49 6.90 -10.71
N ALA A 191 7.28 6.53 -11.15
CA ALA A 191 6.69 7.04 -12.38
C ALA A 191 6.85 8.56 -12.46
N ARG A 192 7.41 9.07 -13.56
CA ARG A 192 7.67 10.50 -13.71
C ARG A 192 6.40 11.25 -14.09
N VAL A 193 5.72 10.76 -15.12
CA VAL A 193 4.55 11.40 -15.73
C VAL A 193 3.40 10.41 -15.77
N GLN A 194 2.19 10.86 -15.43
CA GLN A 194 1.00 10.03 -15.55
C GLN A 194 -0.20 10.84 -16.08
N VAL A 195 -1.14 10.12 -16.72
CA VAL A 195 -2.37 10.69 -17.26
C VAL A 195 -3.47 10.69 -16.20
N PHE A 196 -3.94 11.85 -15.78
CA PHE A 196 -4.98 12.03 -14.75
C PHE A 196 -6.42 11.88 -15.28
N CYS A 197 -6.62 11.07 -16.32
CA CYS A 197 -7.93 10.86 -16.91
C CYS A 197 -8.05 9.45 -17.49
N SER A 198 -9.23 8.84 -17.31
CA SER A 198 -9.56 7.51 -17.82
C SER A 198 -10.62 7.53 -18.92
N THR A 199 -10.96 8.70 -19.47
CA THR A 199 -11.97 8.81 -20.51
C THR A 199 -11.55 8.06 -21.78
N GLN A 200 -12.53 7.43 -22.41
CA GLN A 200 -12.39 6.80 -23.73
C GLN A 200 -13.08 7.63 -24.83
N ASP A 201 -13.87 8.63 -24.42
CA ASP A 201 -14.62 9.50 -25.31
C ASP A 201 -13.72 10.52 -26.02
N LYS A 202 -14.17 11.03 -27.16
CA LYS A 202 -13.37 11.93 -28.01
C LYS A 202 -13.93 13.34 -28.00
N MET A 203 -13.02 14.32 -27.91
CA MET A 203 -13.27 15.75 -28.18
C MET A 203 -14.55 16.29 -27.51
N LYS A 204 -15.58 16.61 -28.31
CA LYS A 204 -16.78 17.33 -27.86
C LYS A 204 -17.51 16.61 -26.71
N ALA A 205 -17.60 15.29 -26.78
CA ALA A 205 -18.23 14.50 -25.71
C ALA A 205 -17.54 14.69 -24.35
N VAL A 206 -16.22 14.91 -24.33
CA VAL A 206 -15.48 15.20 -23.10
C VAL A 206 -15.64 16.67 -22.71
N MET A 207 -15.57 17.59 -23.66
CA MET A 207 -15.67 19.03 -23.40
C MET A 207 -17.04 19.45 -22.86
N ASP A 208 -18.11 18.76 -23.27
CA ASP A 208 -19.47 19.02 -22.77
C ASP A 208 -19.65 18.54 -21.31
N VAL A 209 -18.78 17.66 -20.81
CA VAL A 209 -18.91 16.99 -19.50
C VAL A 209 -17.85 17.43 -18.50
N CYS A 210 -16.61 17.66 -18.93
CA CYS A 210 -15.45 17.83 -18.09
C CYS A 210 -14.48 18.90 -18.64
N GLU A 211 -14.19 19.90 -17.82
CA GLU A 211 -13.30 21.02 -18.13
C GLU A 211 -11.80 20.68 -18.00
N ALA A 212 -11.44 19.52 -17.46
CA ALA A 212 -10.04 19.08 -17.40
C ALA A 212 -9.78 17.90 -18.34
N GLY A 213 -10.76 17.03 -18.57
CA GLY A 213 -10.56 15.69 -19.15
C GLY A 213 -9.76 15.61 -20.46
N CYS A 214 -9.13 14.46 -20.69
CA CYS A 214 -8.38 14.18 -21.91
C CYS A 214 -9.32 14.18 -23.13
N ILE A 215 -9.02 15.00 -24.14
CA ILE A 215 -9.81 15.07 -25.38
C ILE A 215 -9.33 14.12 -26.48
N ASN A 216 -8.35 13.25 -26.17
CA ASN A 216 -7.74 12.30 -27.11
C ASN A 216 -7.15 12.96 -28.38
N CYS A 217 -6.42 14.07 -28.19
CA CYS A 217 -5.81 14.83 -29.29
C CYS A 217 -4.50 14.24 -29.87
N MET A 218 -3.95 13.19 -29.25
CA MET A 218 -2.71 12.50 -29.65
C MET A 218 -1.44 13.37 -29.75
N LYS A 219 -1.45 14.61 -29.25
CA LYS A 219 -0.25 15.48 -29.23
C LYS A 219 0.86 14.89 -28.36
N CYS A 220 0.51 14.26 -27.24
CA CYS A 220 1.45 13.58 -26.35
C CYS A 220 2.19 12.42 -27.05
N VAL A 221 1.47 11.62 -27.85
CA VAL A 221 2.06 10.50 -28.62
C VAL A 221 3.09 11.02 -29.61
N LYS A 222 2.77 12.09 -30.34
CA LYS A 222 3.65 12.66 -31.37
C LYS A 222 4.89 13.36 -30.82
N LYS A 223 4.78 13.98 -29.64
CA LYS A 223 5.88 14.74 -29.03
C LYS A 223 6.81 13.87 -28.18
N CYS A 224 6.44 12.62 -27.87
CA CYS A 224 7.25 11.77 -27.01
C CYS A 224 8.51 11.27 -27.75
N PRO A 225 9.74 11.64 -27.34
CA PRO A 225 10.96 11.19 -28.02
C PRO A 225 11.23 9.70 -27.83
N ALA A 226 10.75 9.14 -26.71
CA ALA A 226 10.90 7.73 -26.38
C ALA A 226 9.82 6.83 -27.00
N ASN A 227 8.79 7.40 -27.66
CA ASN A 227 7.63 6.68 -28.21
C ASN A 227 6.93 5.72 -27.21
N VAL A 228 6.92 6.08 -25.93
CA VAL A 228 6.39 5.27 -24.82
C VAL A 228 4.88 5.45 -24.62
N ILE A 229 4.30 6.50 -25.20
CA ILE A 229 2.89 6.84 -25.02
C ILE A 229 2.08 6.19 -26.14
N SER A 230 1.19 5.29 -25.80
CA SER A 230 0.32 4.58 -26.73
C SER A 230 -1.14 5.00 -26.55
N HIS A 231 -1.93 4.88 -27.63
CA HIS A 231 -3.37 5.08 -27.60
C HIS A 231 -4.07 3.74 -27.79
N VAL A 232 -4.51 3.14 -26.68
CA VAL A 232 -5.13 1.82 -26.64
C VAL A 232 -6.61 1.99 -26.30
N ASN A 233 -7.51 1.54 -27.19
CA ASN A 233 -8.96 1.53 -26.97
C ASN A 233 -9.57 2.89 -26.56
N GLY A 234 -9.11 3.99 -27.15
CA GLY A 234 -9.61 5.33 -26.81
C GLY A 234 -8.99 5.93 -25.56
N GLN A 235 -8.07 5.22 -24.89
CA GLN A 235 -7.38 5.68 -23.69
C GLN A 235 -5.89 5.89 -23.98
N ILE A 236 -5.33 6.97 -23.45
CA ILE A 236 -3.88 7.18 -23.47
C ILE A 236 -3.25 6.37 -22.34
N ARG A 237 -2.28 5.52 -22.69
CA ARG A 237 -1.48 4.72 -21.77
C ARG A 237 0.00 5.04 -21.94
N ILE A 238 0.74 4.91 -20.85
CA ILE A 238 2.16 5.20 -20.79
C ILE A 238 2.83 3.94 -20.22
N ASP A 239 3.78 3.37 -20.96
CA ASP A 239 4.55 2.24 -20.46
C ASP A 239 5.63 2.76 -19.49
N GLN A 240 5.30 2.73 -18.20
CA GLN A 240 6.12 3.39 -17.18
C GLN A 240 7.55 2.85 -17.08
N ALA A 241 7.75 1.54 -17.27
CA ALA A 241 9.08 0.93 -17.30
C ALA A 241 9.99 1.53 -18.40
N ALA A 242 9.46 1.68 -19.62
CA ALA A 242 10.20 2.29 -20.71
C ALA A 242 10.40 3.81 -20.50
N CYS A 243 9.43 4.49 -19.88
CA CYS A 243 9.57 5.91 -19.52
C CYS A 243 10.71 6.12 -18.51
N LEU A 244 10.81 5.24 -17.51
CA LEU A 244 11.87 5.27 -16.51
C LEU A 244 13.24 4.99 -17.12
N ALA A 245 13.33 4.00 -18.02
CA ALA A 245 14.56 3.64 -18.71
C ALA A 245 15.14 4.79 -19.56
N TYR A 246 14.29 5.63 -20.16
CA TYR A 246 14.73 6.78 -20.96
C TYR A 246 15.33 7.92 -20.12
N GLY A 247 15.01 8.02 -18.83
CA GLY A 247 15.53 9.10 -17.99
C GLY A 247 14.95 10.50 -18.33
N PRO A 248 15.40 11.56 -17.60
CA PRO A 248 14.83 12.92 -17.68
C PRO A 248 15.12 13.68 -18.97
N ASP A 249 15.83 13.08 -19.92
CA ASP A 249 16.27 13.70 -21.18
C ASP A 249 15.13 14.20 -22.08
N CYS A 250 13.89 13.79 -21.81
CA CYS A 250 12.72 14.20 -22.57
C CYS A 250 12.17 15.59 -22.22
N GLU A 251 12.77 16.29 -21.24
CA GLU A 251 12.36 17.63 -20.76
C GLU A 251 10.84 17.77 -20.59
N GLU A 252 10.19 16.68 -20.16
CA GLU A 252 8.74 16.64 -19.90
C GLU A 252 7.87 17.07 -21.10
N ALA A 253 8.35 16.88 -22.33
CA ALA A 253 7.69 17.32 -23.56
C ALA A 253 6.23 16.86 -23.71
N CYS A 254 5.83 15.78 -23.03
CA CYS A 254 4.47 15.27 -22.99
C CYS A 254 3.51 16.10 -22.11
N VAL A 255 4.00 16.72 -21.03
CA VAL A 255 3.26 17.64 -20.16
C VAL A 255 3.00 18.93 -20.94
N ASP A 256 4.04 19.53 -21.50
CA ASP A 256 3.95 20.75 -22.34
C ASP A 256 3.13 20.57 -23.63
N ALA A 257 2.97 19.33 -24.09
CA ALA A 257 2.13 19.00 -25.22
C ALA A 257 0.63 19.14 -24.93
N CYS A 258 0.23 19.01 -23.66
CA CYS A 258 -1.14 18.81 -23.28
C CYS A 258 -1.87 20.16 -23.14
N PRO A 259 -2.86 20.49 -23.99
CA PRO A 259 -3.60 21.75 -23.88
C PRO A 259 -4.59 21.77 -22.70
N ARG A 260 -4.64 20.70 -21.91
CA ARG A 260 -5.62 20.48 -20.82
C ARG A 260 -4.95 20.12 -19.50
N ASP A 261 -3.63 20.11 -19.45
CA ASP A 261 -2.83 19.83 -18.23
C ASP A 261 -3.23 18.54 -17.49
N ILE A 262 -3.62 17.51 -18.27
CA ILE A 262 -3.99 16.18 -17.76
C ILE A 262 -2.79 15.28 -17.57
N LEU A 263 -1.72 15.49 -18.33
CA LEU A 263 -0.45 14.82 -18.06
C LEU A 263 0.28 15.66 -17.03
N ARG A 264 0.56 15.09 -15.86
CA ARG A 264 1.28 15.79 -14.78
C ARG A 264 2.40 14.96 -14.25
N LEU A 265 3.32 15.66 -13.61
CA LEU A 265 4.42 15.06 -12.88
C LEU A 265 3.90 14.41 -11.61
N MET A 266 4.19 13.13 -11.46
CA MET A 266 3.84 12.34 -10.27
C MET A 266 4.94 12.41 -9.23
N CYS A 267 6.20 12.46 -9.70
CA CYS A 267 7.34 12.61 -8.84
C CYS A 267 7.72 14.08 -8.79
N PRO A 268 7.71 14.75 -7.62
CA PRO A 268 8.54 15.92 -7.48
C PRO A 268 9.97 15.42 -7.65
N VAL A 269 10.71 16.02 -8.59
CA VAL A 269 12.17 15.89 -8.68
C VAL A 269 12.74 16.06 -7.25
N GLY A 270 13.11 14.97 -6.57
CA GLY A 270 13.56 15.05 -5.17
C GLY A 270 13.33 13.86 -4.22
N ILE A 271 12.69 12.76 -4.63
CA ILE A 271 12.58 11.57 -3.74
C ILE A 271 13.91 10.81 -3.62
N THR A 272 14.86 10.98 -4.55
CA THR A 272 16.18 10.35 -4.44
C THR A 272 17.09 10.99 -3.39
N ALA A 273 16.80 12.17 -2.86
CA ALA A 273 17.55 12.77 -1.75
C ALA A 273 16.79 12.69 -0.42
N LYS A 274 15.51 13.09 -0.41
CA LYS A 274 14.77 13.22 0.85
C LYS A 274 14.24 11.91 1.42
N ALA A 275 13.88 10.92 0.60
CA ALA A 275 13.34 9.65 1.11
C ALA A 275 14.43 8.71 1.63
N GLN A 276 15.66 8.83 1.10
CA GLN A 276 16.82 8.15 1.68
C GLN A 276 17.25 8.81 3.00
N GLU A 277 17.20 10.15 3.08
CA GLU A 277 17.46 10.88 4.33
C GLU A 277 16.41 10.61 5.41
N THR A 278 15.12 10.54 5.08
CA THR A 278 14.08 10.23 6.06
C THR A 278 14.05 8.76 6.46
N ALA A 279 14.35 7.83 5.55
CA ALA A 279 14.51 6.41 5.89
C ALA A 279 15.73 6.19 6.80
N ALA A 280 16.88 6.80 6.49
CA ALA A 280 18.06 6.74 7.34
C ALA A 280 17.86 7.42 8.70
N ALA A 281 17.17 8.57 8.75
CA ALA A 281 16.85 9.25 10.00
C ALA A 281 15.85 8.47 10.86
N LYS A 282 14.90 7.76 10.25
CA LYS A 282 13.91 6.93 10.95
C LYS A 282 14.54 5.65 11.50
N GLN A 283 15.40 4.99 10.72
CA GLN A 283 16.20 3.84 11.17
C GLN A 283 17.18 4.24 12.28
N ALA A 284 17.80 5.43 12.21
CA ALA A 284 18.66 5.94 13.29
C ALA A 284 17.86 6.27 14.57
N ALA A 285 16.63 6.79 14.45
CA ALA A 285 15.77 7.07 15.60
C ALA A 285 15.20 5.79 16.24
N GLU A 286 14.91 4.76 15.45
CA GLU A 286 14.47 3.45 15.94
C GLU A 286 15.64 2.65 16.56
N ALA A 287 16.85 2.73 15.99
CA ALA A 287 18.06 2.18 16.60
C ALA A 287 18.45 2.88 17.92
N ALA A 288 18.28 4.20 18.01
CA ALA A 288 18.48 4.94 19.27
C ALA A 288 17.48 4.54 20.36
N LYS A 289 16.20 4.32 19.99
CA LYS A 289 15.17 3.83 20.93
C LYS A 289 15.40 2.39 21.36
N ALA A 290 15.95 1.54 20.48
CA ALA A 290 16.35 0.18 20.84
C ALA A 290 17.54 0.16 21.82
N ALA A 291 18.53 1.03 21.61
CA ALA A 291 19.67 1.18 22.52
C ALA A 291 19.26 1.76 23.90
N GLU A 292 18.29 2.66 23.95
CA GLU A 292 17.77 3.25 25.19
C GLU A 292 16.90 2.24 25.98
N ALA A 293 16.19 1.33 25.29
CA ALA A 293 15.46 0.22 25.90
C ALA A 293 16.38 -0.87 26.48
N GLU A 294 17.58 -1.04 25.93
CA GLU A 294 18.59 -1.99 26.42
C GLU A 294 19.34 -1.45 27.66
N ASN A 295 19.59 -0.13 27.71
CA ASN A 295 20.23 0.53 28.86
C ASN A 295 19.32 0.58 30.11
N HIS A 296 18.00 0.67 29.92
CA HIS A 296 17.03 0.56 31.02
C HIS A 296 16.91 -0.84 31.65
N ARG A 297 17.54 -1.87 31.07
CA ARG A 297 17.55 -3.23 31.63
C ARG A 297 18.71 -3.48 32.60
N GLN A 298 19.68 -2.56 32.71
CA GLN A 298 20.91 -2.75 33.49
C GLN A 298 21.00 -1.94 34.81
N THR A 299 19.98 -1.20 35.24
CA THR A 299 20.00 -0.58 36.58
C THR A 299 19.50 -1.57 37.64
N PRO A 300 20.33 -2.01 38.61
CA PRO A 300 19.88 -2.91 39.66
C PRO A 300 18.93 -2.17 40.62
N ASN A 301 17.82 -2.84 40.91
CA ASN A 301 16.71 -2.39 41.74
C ASN A 301 17.20 -2.19 43.20
N ARG A 302 17.28 -0.94 43.67
CA ARG A 302 17.49 -0.62 45.09
C ARG A 302 16.15 -0.22 45.70
N SER A 303 15.41 -1.21 46.18
CA SER A 303 14.13 -1.05 46.85
C SER A 303 14.31 -1.17 48.36
N GLU A 304 14.55 -0.07 49.07
CA GLU A 304 14.31 0.00 50.52
C GLU A 304 13.84 1.42 50.91
N ASP A 305 12.79 1.43 51.73
CA ASP A 305 12.35 2.48 52.66
C ASP A 305 11.48 3.64 52.16
N TYR A 306 10.16 3.42 52.19
CA TYR A 306 9.20 4.45 52.57
C TYR A 306 8.16 3.89 53.55
N ASP A 307 8.53 3.89 54.83
CA ASP A 307 7.60 3.77 55.95
C ASP A 307 7.24 5.16 56.51
N TYR A 308 5.95 5.47 56.42
CA TYR A 308 5.09 5.99 57.49
C TYR A 308 5.73 6.84 58.61
N PHE A 309 5.42 8.16 58.69
CA PHE A 309 4.93 8.78 59.96
C PHE A 309 4.41 10.24 59.79
N SER A 310 3.11 10.37 60.06
CA SER A 310 2.29 11.45 60.64
C SER A 310 2.77 12.91 60.83
N SER A 311 1.78 13.79 60.63
CA SER A 311 1.41 14.97 61.45
C SER A 311 2.34 16.17 61.52
N THR A 312 1.93 17.28 60.91
CA THR A 312 1.46 18.49 61.63
C THR A 312 1.08 19.60 60.64
N VAL A 313 -0.14 20.12 60.79
CA VAL A 313 -0.65 21.35 60.14
C VAL A 313 -0.34 22.52 61.09
N PRO A 314 0.03 23.72 60.59
CA PRO A 314 -0.94 24.81 60.67
C PRO A 314 -0.98 25.76 59.47
N ALA A 315 -2.23 26.04 59.07
CA ALA A 315 -2.82 27.29 58.60
C ALA A 315 -1.93 28.47 58.16
N GLY A 316 -2.12 28.92 56.90
CA GLY A 316 -1.82 30.31 56.53
C GLY A 316 -1.69 30.56 55.04
N LEU A 317 -2.54 31.46 54.52
CA LEU A 317 -2.42 32.18 53.25
C LEU A 317 -2.76 31.44 51.94
N ARG A 318 -4.05 31.58 51.63
CA ARG A 318 -4.60 31.75 50.28
C ARG A 318 -3.79 32.79 49.49
N CYS A 319 -3.42 32.50 48.24
CA CYS A 319 -3.37 33.53 47.22
C CYS A 319 -3.67 32.98 45.82
N ALA A 320 -4.83 33.40 45.35
CA ALA A 320 -5.38 33.50 43.99
C ALA A 320 -4.61 32.87 42.81
N ARG A 321 -5.22 31.81 42.26
CA ARG A 321 -5.22 31.53 40.82
C ARG A 321 -6.11 32.55 40.12
N SER A 322 -5.52 33.47 39.36
CA SER A 322 -6.24 34.17 38.30
C SER A 322 -5.28 34.62 37.21
N TRP A 323 -5.51 34.08 36.02
CA TRP A 323 -5.12 34.66 34.72
C TRP A 323 -3.64 34.55 34.34
N CYS A 324 -3.34 33.68 33.37
CA CYS A 324 -3.05 34.20 32.03
C CYS A 324 -3.05 33.10 30.96
N ARG A 325 -3.75 33.45 29.88
CA ARG A 325 -3.94 32.75 28.62
C ARG A 325 -2.82 33.17 27.64
N CYS A 326 -2.69 32.38 26.57
CA CYS A 326 -2.03 32.67 25.28
C CYS A 326 -0.49 32.59 25.29
N ASN A 327 0.16 31.67 24.57
CA ASN A 327 0.09 31.31 23.14
C ASN A 327 0.62 32.42 22.21
N ARG A 328 1.91 32.34 21.83
CA ARG A 328 2.39 32.28 20.43
C ARG A 328 3.92 32.40 20.37
N ARG A 329 4.51 31.50 19.57
CA ARG A 329 5.70 31.67 18.71
C ARG A 329 6.60 32.88 18.99
N ALA A 330 7.80 32.61 19.50
CA ALA A 330 9.02 33.22 18.98
C ALA A 330 10.22 32.38 19.42
N SER A 331 11.02 32.01 18.43
CA SER A 331 12.33 31.37 18.53
C SER A 331 13.22 32.07 19.57
N SER A 332 13.84 31.24 20.40
CA SER A 332 14.88 31.61 21.34
C SER A 332 16.09 32.26 20.65
N SER A 333 16.19 33.57 20.72
CA SER A 333 17.45 34.26 21.00
C SER A 333 17.16 35.74 21.26
N LEU A 334 17.80 36.28 22.31
CA LEU A 334 17.96 37.71 22.58
C LEU A 334 16.74 38.43 23.21
N CYS A 335 16.70 38.52 24.55
CA CYS A 335 17.09 39.76 25.27
C CYS A 335 16.67 39.73 26.76
N ARG A 336 17.71 39.52 27.59
CA ARG A 336 18.06 39.90 28.97
C ARG A 336 17.01 40.37 30.02
N PRO A 337 17.21 40.04 31.30
CA PRO A 337 16.34 40.42 32.41
C PRO A 337 16.64 41.83 32.97
N CYS A 338 15.54 42.48 33.35
CA CYS A 338 15.31 43.42 34.47
C CYS A 338 16.30 44.57 34.73
N GLY A 339 15.77 45.77 34.46
CA GLY A 339 16.07 47.05 35.12
C GLY A 339 14.87 47.97 34.91
#